data_AF-A0A7U9T3U1-F1
#
_entry.id   AF-A0A7U9T3U1-F1
#
_cell.length_a   1.000
_cell.length_b   1.000
_cell.length_c   1.000
_cell.angle_alpha   90.00
_cell.angle_beta   90.00
_cell.angle_gamma   90.00
#
_symmetry.space_group_name_H-M   'P 1'
#
loop_
_entity.id
_entity.type
_entity.pdbx_description
1 polymer ?
#
loop_
_entity_poly.entity_id
_entity_poly.type
_entity_poly.pdbx_seq_one_letter_code
_entity_poly.pdbx_strand_id
1 'polypeptide(L)'
;MEKECDGLWDWYETKIKQAPKTKKEIEYSVSKYPKSMEENIRKITMKYTEETLSLALDISIYLGETIIKNYPNLYWGHYTRPKNEFSANRPVILGLKSKPKRFDSSRIVFVCMIKSSEKSDKNRIYDLYRFREDEFDPIKPSYWDSW
;
A
#
# COMPACT_ATOMS: atom_id res chain seq x y z
N MET A 1 7.05 15.13 4.73
CA MET A 1 8.00 13.99 4.84
C MET A 1 9.40 14.50 4.60
N GLU A 2 10.26 14.44 5.61
CA GLU A 2 11.69 14.70 5.46
C GLU A 2 12.38 13.53 4.73
N LYS A 3 13.62 13.74 4.27
CA LYS A 3 14.47 12.80 3.48
C LYS A 3 14.64 11.37 4.06
N GLU A 4 14.08 11.09 5.22
CA GLU A 4 14.19 9.81 5.92
C GLU A 4 13.45 8.66 5.21
N CYS A 5 12.29 8.93 4.58
CA CYS A 5 11.57 7.91 3.80
C CYS A 5 12.34 7.48 2.55
N ASP A 6 13.14 8.36 1.96
CA ASP A 6 13.85 8.10 0.70
C ASP A 6 14.96 7.07 0.92
N GLY A 7 15.73 7.21 2.02
CA GLY A 7 16.77 6.24 2.38
C GLY A 7 16.21 4.89 2.82
N LEU A 8 15.06 4.88 3.51
CA LEU A 8 14.38 3.65 3.92
C LEU A 8 13.86 2.86 2.72
N TRP A 9 13.23 3.54 1.75
CA TRP A 9 12.70 2.87 0.56
C TRP A 9 13.82 2.34 -0.33
N ASP A 10 14.86 3.14 -0.59
CA ASP A 10 16.04 2.71 -1.36
C ASP A 10 16.69 1.46 -0.75
N TRP A 11 16.86 1.42 0.58
CA TRP A 11 17.32 0.22 1.28
C TRP A 11 16.36 -0.96 1.11
N TYR A 12 15.05 -0.73 1.25
CA TYR A 12 14.04 -1.79 1.17
C TYR A 12 13.95 -2.41 -0.23
N GLU A 13 14.14 -1.64 -1.31
CA GLU A 13 14.14 -2.16 -2.67
C GLU A 13 15.18 -3.29 -2.84
N THR A 14 16.33 -3.18 -2.19
CA THR A 14 17.37 -4.24 -2.18
C THR A 14 16.95 -5.53 -1.47
N LYS A 15 15.88 -5.49 -0.67
CA LYS A 15 15.33 -6.62 0.10
C LYS A 15 14.14 -7.29 -0.56
N ILE A 16 13.61 -6.72 -1.65
CA ILE A 16 12.47 -7.30 -2.37
C ILE A 16 12.92 -8.58 -3.06
N LYS A 17 12.38 -9.71 -2.61
CA LYS A 17 12.71 -11.03 -3.12
C LYS A 17 11.46 -11.84 -3.37
N GLN A 18 11.53 -12.67 -4.40
CA GLN A 18 10.53 -13.68 -4.70
C GLN A 18 11.12 -15.08 -4.54
N ALA A 19 10.27 -16.04 -4.18
CA ALA A 19 10.58 -17.45 -4.11
C ALA A 19 9.54 -18.26 -4.90
N PRO A 20 9.92 -19.41 -5.48
CA PRO A 20 8.97 -20.32 -6.09
C PRO A 20 7.94 -20.80 -5.06
N LYS A 21 6.67 -20.87 -5.45
CA LYS A 21 5.62 -21.53 -4.68
C LYS A 21 5.79 -23.05 -4.76
N THR A 22 5.49 -23.71 -3.67
CA THR A 22 5.34 -25.17 -3.64
C THR A 22 4.05 -25.60 -4.33
N LYS A 23 4.00 -26.86 -4.79
CA LYS A 23 2.78 -27.44 -5.35
C LYS A 23 1.59 -27.31 -4.39
N LYS A 24 1.81 -27.52 -3.09
CA LYS A 24 0.77 -27.39 -2.05
C LYS A 24 0.20 -25.96 -2.00
N GLU A 25 1.04 -24.94 -2.10
CA GLU A 25 0.59 -23.54 -2.11
C GLU A 25 -0.17 -23.16 -3.38
N ILE A 26 0.22 -23.71 -4.53
CA ILE A 26 -0.50 -23.52 -5.79
C ILE A 26 -1.90 -24.17 -5.70
N GLU A 27 -1.99 -25.43 -5.26
CA GLU A 27 -3.29 -26.09 -5.10
C GLU A 27 -4.19 -25.40 -4.05
N TYR A 28 -3.59 -24.91 -2.96
CA TYR A 28 -4.31 -24.10 -1.97
C TYR A 28 -4.81 -22.78 -2.56
N SER A 29 -4.06 -22.17 -3.46
CA SER A 29 -4.51 -20.97 -4.17
C SER A 29 -5.69 -21.31 -5.08
N VAL A 30 -5.58 -22.36 -5.90
CA VAL A 30 -6.64 -22.80 -6.82
C VAL A 30 -7.94 -23.11 -6.07
N SER A 31 -7.88 -23.77 -4.92
CA SER A 31 -9.08 -24.15 -4.15
C SER A 31 -9.87 -22.96 -3.59
N LYS A 32 -9.26 -21.78 -3.47
CA LYS A 32 -9.90 -20.56 -2.95
C LYS A 32 -10.69 -19.77 -3.97
N TYR A 33 -10.42 -19.97 -5.26
CA TYR A 33 -10.98 -19.15 -6.32
C TYR A 33 -11.89 -19.98 -7.24
N PRO A 34 -12.81 -19.34 -7.98
CA PRO A 34 -13.65 -20.04 -8.96
C PRO A 34 -12.82 -20.79 -10.01
N LYS A 35 -13.34 -21.94 -10.48
CA LYS A 35 -12.69 -22.77 -11.51
C LYS A 35 -12.32 -21.99 -12.78
N SER A 36 -13.09 -20.96 -13.14
CA SER A 36 -12.80 -20.10 -14.30
C SER A 36 -11.46 -19.34 -14.18
N MET A 37 -10.91 -19.18 -12.99
CA MET A 37 -9.63 -18.52 -12.75
C MET A 37 -8.45 -19.48 -12.60
N GLU A 38 -8.71 -20.80 -12.58
CA GLU A 38 -7.71 -21.82 -12.26
C GLU A 38 -6.47 -21.73 -13.17
N GLU A 39 -6.67 -21.61 -14.48
CA GLU A 39 -5.57 -21.50 -15.44
C GLU A 39 -4.64 -20.33 -15.12
N ASN A 40 -5.21 -19.16 -14.80
CA ASN A 40 -4.44 -17.96 -14.46
C ASN A 40 -3.74 -18.10 -13.11
N ILE A 41 -4.38 -18.72 -12.12
CA ILE A 41 -3.78 -18.93 -10.80
C ILE A 41 -2.59 -19.89 -10.89
N ARG A 42 -2.70 -20.95 -11.71
CA ARG A 42 -1.61 -21.91 -11.93
C ARG A 42 -0.39 -21.29 -12.60
N LYS A 43 -0.56 -20.22 -13.39
CA LYS A 43 0.54 -19.43 -13.97
C LYS A 43 1.32 -18.62 -12.92
N ILE A 44 0.75 -18.37 -11.73
CA ILE A 44 1.40 -17.60 -10.65
C ILE A 44 2.28 -18.52 -9.82
N THR A 45 3.49 -18.78 -10.32
CA THR A 45 4.47 -19.71 -9.74
C THR A 45 5.39 -19.08 -8.71
N MET A 46 5.49 -17.75 -8.66
CA MET A 46 6.32 -17.02 -7.71
C MET A 46 5.46 -16.37 -6.62
N LYS A 47 6.04 -16.20 -5.43
CA LYS A 47 5.49 -15.39 -4.34
C LYS A 47 6.60 -14.51 -3.76
N TYR A 48 6.23 -13.38 -3.16
CA TYR A 48 7.18 -12.63 -2.33
C TYR A 48 7.52 -13.42 -1.08
N THR A 49 8.76 -13.24 -0.60
CA THR A 49 9.20 -13.86 0.65
C THR A 49 8.48 -13.24 1.86
N GLU A 50 8.34 -13.99 2.96
CA GLU A 50 7.75 -13.47 4.20
C GLU A 50 8.52 -12.24 4.72
N GLU A 51 9.85 -12.24 4.59
CA GLU A 51 10.70 -11.09 4.95
C GLU A 51 10.32 -9.85 4.12
N THR A 52 10.19 -10.00 2.79
CA THR A 52 9.75 -8.91 1.91
C THR A 52 8.38 -8.36 2.33
N LEU A 53 7.44 -9.24 2.65
CA LEU A 53 6.07 -8.87 3.03
C LEU A 53 6.00 -8.21 4.42
N SER A 54 6.74 -8.73 5.40
CA SER A 54 6.80 -8.17 6.76
C SER A 54 7.39 -6.78 6.75
N LEU A 55 8.52 -6.58 6.04
CA LEU A 55 9.13 -5.26 5.91
C LEU A 55 8.20 -4.26 5.18
N ALA A 56 7.47 -4.70 4.14
CA ALA A 56 6.47 -3.85 3.48
C ALA A 56 5.39 -3.38 4.46
N LEU A 57 4.93 -4.28 5.35
CA LEU A 57 3.94 -3.96 6.36
C LEU A 57 4.48 -2.95 7.37
N ASP A 58 5.69 -3.15 7.89
CA ASP A 58 6.34 -2.23 8.84
C ASP A 58 6.53 -0.84 8.22
N ILE A 59 7.00 -0.77 6.97
CA ILE A 59 7.12 0.49 6.22
C ILE A 59 5.75 1.16 6.05
N SER A 60 4.69 0.38 5.82
CA SER A 60 3.34 0.94 5.70
C SER A 60 2.77 1.52 6.99
N ILE A 61 3.14 0.93 8.14
CA ILE A 61 2.80 1.44 9.47
C ILE A 61 3.60 2.71 9.71
N TYR A 62 4.91 2.70 9.48
CA TYR A 62 5.78 3.87 9.61
C TYR A 62 5.31 5.05 8.76
N LEU A 63 4.97 4.81 7.49
CA LEU A 63 4.40 5.82 6.60
C LEU A 63 3.11 6.39 7.18
N GLY A 64 2.25 5.52 7.71
CA GLY A 64 0.98 5.94 8.28
C GLY A 64 1.12 6.78 9.55
N GLU A 65 1.98 6.36 10.48
CA GLU A 65 2.34 7.13 11.68
C GLU A 65 2.95 8.50 11.31
N THR A 66 3.82 8.52 10.30
CA THR A 66 4.43 9.76 9.79
C THR A 66 3.39 10.71 9.23
N ILE A 67 2.39 10.21 8.49
CA ILE A 67 1.28 11.02 7.97
C ILE A 67 0.46 11.58 9.14
N ILE A 68 0.03 10.76 10.10
CA ILE A 68 -0.80 11.19 11.24
C ILE A 68 -0.07 12.24 12.09
N LYS A 69 1.23 12.04 12.34
CA LYS A 69 2.06 13.01 13.09
C LYS A 69 2.11 14.38 12.42
N ASN A 70 2.11 14.43 11.09
CA ASN A 70 2.16 15.68 10.32
C ASN A 70 0.78 16.30 10.10
N TYR A 71 -0.29 15.51 10.13
CA TYR A 71 -1.66 15.95 9.85
C TYR A 71 -2.60 15.50 10.98
N PRO A 72 -2.75 16.29 12.06
CA PRO A 72 -3.49 15.90 13.27
C PRO A 72 -5.00 15.65 13.07
N ASN A 73 -5.57 16.06 11.93
CA ASN A 73 -6.94 15.72 11.54
C ASN A 73 -7.09 14.25 11.11
N LEU A 74 -5.98 13.57 10.85
CA LEU A 74 -5.94 12.18 10.42
C LEU A 74 -5.72 11.25 11.61
N TYR A 75 -6.31 10.06 11.55
CA TYR A 75 -6.23 9.07 12.63
C TYR A 75 -6.40 7.65 12.09
N TRP A 76 -5.84 6.67 12.78
CA TRP A 76 -6.08 5.26 12.47
C TRP A 76 -7.52 4.86 12.76
N GLY A 77 -8.12 4.12 11.84
CA GLY A 77 -9.41 3.50 12.05
C GLY A 77 -9.61 2.32 11.12
N HIS A 78 -10.82 1.77 11.14
CA HIS A 78 -11.24 0.73 10.21
C HIS A 78 -12.74 0.87 9.99
N TYR A 79 -13.25 0.17 8.98
CA TYR A 79 -14.68 0.08 8.71
C TYR A 79 -15.04 -1.36 8.36
N THR A 80 -16.25 -1.76 8.68
CA THR A 80 -16.73 -3.14 8.47
C THR A 80 -17.60 -3.28 7.21
N ARG A 81 -17.98 -2.15 6.58
CA ARG A 81 -18.88 -2.10 5.43
C ARG A 81 -18.47 -1.04 4.40
N PRO A 82 -18.77 -1.28 3.10
CA PRO A 82 -19.42 -2.47 2.57
C PRO A 82 -18.45 -3.68 2.50
N LYS A 83 -18.98 -4.91 2.55
CA LYS A 83 -18.15 -6.14 2.61
C LYS A 83 -17.29 -6.38 1.36
N ASN A 84 -17.67 -5.79 0.23
CA ASN A 84 -16.94 -5.88 -1.04
C ASN A 84 -15.83 -4.82 -1.17
N GLU A 85 -15.70 -3.93 -0.19
CA GLU A 85 -14.63 -2.93 -0.18
C GLU A 85 -13.32 -3.58 0.25
N PHE A 86 -12.25 -3.27 -0.48
CA PHE A 86 -10.96 -3.99 -0.35
C PHE A 86 -10.32 -3.82 1.02
N SER A 87 -10.43 -2.63 1.61
CA SER A 87 -9.85 -2.34 2.94
C SER A 87 -10.87 -2.51 4.07
N ALA A 88 -12.03 -3.13 3.82
CA ALA A 88 -12.96 -3.48 4.89
C ALA A 88 -12.28 -4.41 5.89
N ASN A 89 -12.48 -4.13 7.18
CA ASN A 89 -11.85 -4.80 8.32
C ASN A 89 -10.32 -4.73 8.33
N ARG A 90 -9.73 -3.70 7.71
CA ARG A 90 -8.29 -3.43 7.74
C ARG A 90 -8.02 -2.04 8.33
N PRO A 91 -6.89 -1.85 9.03
CA PRO A 91 -6.48 -0.53 9.49
C PRO A 91 -6.21 0.37 8.28
N VAL A 92 -6.80 1.57 8.31
CA VAL A 92 -6.60 2.63 7.33
C VAL A 92 -6.51 3.97 8.07
N ILE A 93 -5.97 4.98 7.42
CA ILE A 93 -6.00 6.34 7.91
C ILE A 93 -7.31 6.98 7.48
N LEU A 94 -8.06 7.51 8.43
CA LEU A 94 -9.32 8.23 8.23
C LEU A 94 -9.12 9.73 8.46
N GLY A 95 -10.14 10.53 8.15
CA GLY A 95 -10.12 11.98 8.34
C GLY A 95 -9.81 12.79 7.07
N LEU A 96 -9.62 12.14 5.91
CA LEU A 96 -9.51 12.83 4.63
C LEU A 96 -10.83 13.51 4.25
N LYS A 97 -10.75 14.69 3.63
CA LYS A 97 -11.92 15.41 3.11
C LYS A 97 -12.34 14.92 1.73
N SER A 98 -11.38 14.60 0.87
CA SER A 98 -11.62 14.09 -0.49
C SER A 98 -12.18 12.67 -0.46
N LYS A 99 -12.91 12.28 -1.51
CA LYS A 99 -13.36 10.89 -1.68
C LYS A 99 -12.25 10.09 -2.41
N PRO A 100 -11.91 8.87 -1.96
CA PRO A 100 -12.42 8.22 -0.76
C PRO A 100 -11.83 8.87 0.51
N LYS A 101 -12.64 9.00 1.57
CA LYS A 101 -12.26 9.68 2.84
C LYS A 101 -11.27 8.87 3.71
N ARG A 102 -10.32 8.19 3.06
CA ARG A 102 -9.39 7.26 3.69
C ARG A 102 -8.11 7.09 2.88
N PHE A 103 -7.03 6.78 3.56
CA PHE A 103 -5.75 6.41 2.98
C PHE A 103 -5.33 5.02 3.48
N ASP A 104 -5.16 4.08 2.55
CA ASP A 104 -4.73 2.70 2.84
C ASP A 104 -3.22 2.58 2.60
N SER A 105 -2.43 2.86 3.64
CA SER A 105 -0.97 2.87 3.55
C SER A 105 -0.42 1.50 3.17
N SER A 106 -0.95 0.41 3.75
CA SER A 106 -0.51 -0.95 3.45
C SER A 106 -0.71 -1.32 1.99
N ARG A 107 -1.86 -1.00 1.40
CA ARG A 107 -2.10 -1.23 -0.03
C ARG A 107 -1.15 -0.41 -0.89
N ILE A 108 -0.94 0.85 -0.55
CA ILE A 108 -0.06 1.75 -1.29
C ILE A 108 1.37 1.22 -1.31
N VAL A 109 1.92 0.89 -0.14
CA VAL A 109 3.28 0.35 -0.02
C VAL A 109 3.39 -1.00 -0.73
N PHE A 110 2.38 -1.86 -0.64
CA PHE A 110 2.37 -3.14 -1.35
C PHE A 110 2.37 -2.99 -2.87
N VAL A 111 1.61 -2.05 -3.42
CA VAL A 111 1.65 -1.73 -4.86
C VAL A 111 3.03 -1.17 -5.25
N CYS A 112 3.61 -0.32 -4.39
CA CYS A 112 4.95 0.22 -4.62
C CYS A 112 6.00 -0.90 -4.64
N MET A 113 5.92 -1.86 -3.71
CA MET A 113 6.78 -3.04 -3.66
C MET A 113 6.68 -3.86 -4.96
N ILE A 114 5.47 -4.15 -5.45
CA ILE A 114 5.27 -4.88 -6.70
C ILE A 114 5.96 -4.16 -7.86
N LYS A 115 5.70 -2.86 -8.03
CA LYS A 115 6.32 -2.09 -9.12
C LYS A 115 7.84 -2.02 -8.99
N SER A 116 8.36 -1.98 -7.77
CA SER A 116 9.81 -1.93 -7.51
C SER A 116 10.49 -3.26 -7.76
N SER A 117 9.77 -4.37 -7.65
CA SER A 117 10.26 -5.69 -8.08
C SER A 117 10.48 -5.79 -9.60
N GLU A 118 9.76 -4.99 -10.38
CA GLU A 118 9.89 -4.92 -11.84
C GLU A 118 10.92 -3.87 -12.25
N LYS A 119 10.89 -2.70 -11.59
CA LYS A 119 11.82 -1.59 -11.83
C LYS A 119 11.99 -0.77 -10.55
N SER A 120 13.21 -0.76 -10.03
CA SER A 120 13.60 0.06 -8.87
C SER A 120 13.33 1.55 -9.12
N ASP A 121 12.79 2.21 -8.11
CA ASP A 121 12.54 3.64 -8.09
C ASP A 121 12.55 4.14 -6.63
N LYS A 122 13.73 4.61 -6.21
CA LYS A 122 13.96 5.11 -4.84
C LYS A 122 13.00 6.23 -4.42
N ASN A 123 12.40 6.96 -5.36
CA ASN A 123 11.48 8.06 -5.06
C ASN A 123 10.02 7.59 -5.03
N ARG A 124 9.71 6.32 -5.30
CA ARG A 124 8.35 5.84 -5.55
C ARG A 124 7.36 6.15 -4.43
N ILE A 125 7.74 5.92 -3.18
CA ILE A 125 6.88 6.26 -2.03
C ILE A 125 6.78 7.78 -1.86
N TYR A 126 7.91 8.48 -1.98
CA TYR A 126 7.98 9.92 -1.81
C TYR A 126 7.08 10.65 -2.83
N ASP A 127 7.21 10.32 -4.11
CA ASP A 127 6.43 10.91 -5.19
C ASP A 127 4.94 10.63 -5.01
N LEU A 128 4.58 9.43 -4.56
CA LEU A 128 3.18 9.09 -4.28
C LEU A 128 2.62 9.86 -3.07
N TYR A 129 3.42 10.03 -2.01
CA TYR A 129 3.06 10.87 -0.89
C TYR A 129 2.86 12.33 -1.34
N ARG A 130 3.81 12.89 -2.11
CA ARG A 130 3.76 14.27 -2.60
C ARG A 130 2.55 14.50 -3.50
N PHE A 131 2.23 13.54 -4.36
CA PHE A 131 1.06 13.60 -5.23
C PHE A 131 -0.27 13.63 -4.43
N ARG A 132 -0.32 12.98 -3.27
CA ARG A 132 -1.52 12.92 -2.42
C ARG A 132 -1.50 13.92 -1.27
N GLU A 133 -0.48 14.76 -1.19
CA GLU A 133 -0.30 15.65 -0.03
C GLU A 133 -1.49 16.60 0.16
N ASP A 134 -2.08 17.06 -0.95
CA ASP A 134 -3.27 17.92 -0.94
C ASP A 134 -4.53 17.22 -0.37
N GLU A 135 -4.55 15.88 -0.32
CA GLU A 135 -5.63 15.12 0.32
C GLU A 135 -5.50 15.13 1.86
N PHE A 136 -4.27 15.29 2.37
CA PHE A 136 -3.95 15.25 3.79
C PHE A 136 -4.14 16.59 4.48
N ASP A 137 -3.85 17.69 3.76
CA ASP A 137 -3.97 19.05 4.28
C ASP A 137 -5.42 19.56 4.20
N PRO A 138 -6.04 19.95 5.33
CA PRO A 138 -7.38 20.51 5.32
C PRO A 138 -7.48 21.94 4.73
N ILE A 139 -6.36 22.63 4.46
CA ILE A 139 -6.29 24.05 4.07
C ILE A 139 -5.38 24.26 2.84
N LYS A 140 -5.77 23.71 1.69
CA LYS A 140 -5.52 24.41 0.43
C LYS A 140 -6.87 24.70 -0.20
N PRO A 141 -7.23 25.98 -0.43
CA PRO A 141 -8.30 26.29 -1.36
C PRO A 141 -8.00 25.51 -2.64
N SER A 142 -9.01 24.89 -3.23
CA SER A 142 -8.80 24.27 -4.52
C SER A 142 -8.24 25.36 -5.44
N TYR A 143 -7.32 25.02 -6.33
CA TYR A 143 -6.81 25.99 -7.32
C TYR A 143 -7.95 26.64 -8.14
N TRP A 144 -9.15 26.03 -8.10
CA TRP A 144 -10.39 26.47 -8.73
C TRP A 144 -11.24 27.42 -7.88
N ASP A 145 -10.89 27.66 -6.61
CA ASP A 145 -11.66 28.52 -5.69
C ASP A 145 -11.21 30.00 -5.75
N SER A 146 -10.45 30.41 -6.79
CA SER A 146 -9.85 31.75 -6.93
C SER A 146 -10.33 32.58 -8.14
N TRP A 147 -11.47 32.24 -8.74
CA TRP A 147 -12.13 33.06 -9.77
C TRP A 147 -13.65 33.13 -9.58
#